data_AF-A0A4Q1QZB5-F1
#
_entry.id   AF-A0A4Q1QZB5-F1
#
_cell.length_a   1.000
_cell.length_b   1.000
_cell.length_c   1.000
_cell.angle_alpha   90.00
_cell.angle_beta   90.00
_cell.angle_gamma   90.00
#
_symmetry.space_group_name_H-M   'P 1'
#
loop_
_entity.id
_entity.type
_entity.pdbx_description
1 polymer ?
#
loop_
_entity_poly.entity_id
_entity_poly.type
_entity_poly.pdbx_seq_one_letter_code
_entity_poly.pdbx_strand_id
1 'polypeptide(L)'
;MNFSAALELMRHDGRRMARRSWIQPGKYVYLEPEASCLTPDNRDRTLEAHLRFVTANGTVQVGVQPSHAGLLAEDWYDIDGREER
;
A
#
# COMPACT_ATOMS: atom_id res chain seq x y z
N MET A 1 9.23 9.64 -5.74
CA MET A 1 9.03 10.31 -4.44
C MET A 1 9.48 9.37 -3.34
N ASN A 2 9.77 9.89 -2.15
CA ASN A 2 10.12 9.05 -1.00
C ASN A 2 8.87 8.36 -0.40
N PHE A 3 9.10 7.39 0.48
CA PHE A 3 8.01 6.63 1.11
C PHE A 3 7.09 7.50 1.97
N SER A 4 7.61 8.49 2.70
CA SER A 4 6.78 9.37 3.54
C SER A 4 5.76 10.16 2.71
N ALA A 5 6.16 10.75 1.59
CA ALA A 5 5.25 11.44 0.68
C ALA A 5 4.20 10.48 0.09
N ALA A 6 4.63 9.26 -0.28
CA ALA A 6 3.71 8.23 -0.75
C ALA A 6 2.68 7.85 0.34
N LEU A 7 3.12 7.72 1.60
CA LEU A 7 2.25 7.39 2.73
C LEU A 7 1.22 8.48 3.02
N GLU A 8 1.61 9.76 2.95
CA GLU A 8 0.67 10.87 3.11
C GLU A 8 -0.42 10.85 2.05
N LEU A 9 -0.07 10.61 0.78
CA LEU A 9 -1.05 10.47 -0.30
C LEU A 9 -1.96 9.24 -0.12
N MET A 10 -1.41 8.12 0.36
CA MET A 10 -2.23 6.95 0.70
C MET A 10 -3.20 7.25 1.85
N ARG A 11 -2.74 7.98 2.88
CA ARG A 11 -3.52 8.26 4.09
C ARG A 11 -4.63 9.27 3.87
N HIS A 12 -4.36 10.34 3.14
CA HIS A 12 -5.30 11.45 2.99
C HIS A 12 -6.20 11.32 1.76
N ASP A 13 -5.67 10.79 0.66
CA ASP A 13 -6.36 10.76 -0.63
C ASP A 13 -6.75 9.34 -1.06
N GLY A 14 -6.43 8.31 -0.26
CA GLY A 14 -6.71 6.90 -0.59
C GLY A 14 -5.97 6.41 -1.84
N ARG A 15 -4.88 7.09 -2.22
CA ARG A 15 -4.15 6.84 -3.47
C ARG A 15 -3.42 5.50 -3.43
N ARG A 16 -3.19 4.92 -4.60
CA ARG A 16 -2.38 3.72 -4.79
C ARG A 16 -0.97 4.11 -5.24
N MET A 17 0.02 3.46 -4.63
CA MET A 17 1.43 3.76 -4.86
C MET A 17 2.15 2.56 -5.44
N ALA A 18 3.10 2.79 -6.34
CA ALA A 18 3.98 1.75 -6.86
C ALA A 18 5.43 2.21 -6.81
N ARG A 19 6.37 1.30 -7.03
CA ARG A 19 7.80 1.60 -7.15
C ARG A 19 8.29 1.38 -8.57
N ARG A 20 9.10 2.31 -9.08
CA ARG A 20 9.66 2.22 -10.45
C ARG A 20 10.63 1.06 -10.62
N SER A 21 11.31 0.65 -9.54
CA SER A 21 12.24 -0.48 -9.54
C SER A 21 11.59 -1.86 -9.49
N TRP A 22 10.26 -1.96 -9.35
CA TRP A 22 9.60 -3.26 -9.38
C TRP A 22 9.64 -3.86 -10.78
N ILE A 23 10.27 -5.04 -10.88
CA ILE A 23 10.51 -5.76 -12.14
C ILE A 23 9.22 -6.00 -12.94
N GLN A 24 8.10 -6.24 -12.25
CA GLN A 24 6.82 -6.52 -12.90
C GLN A 24 5.89 -5.31 -12.75
N PRO A 25 5.53 -4.63 -13.85
CA PRO A 25 4.53 -3.57 -13.84
C PRO A 25 3.16 -4.05 -13.35
N GLY A 26 2.33 -3.13 -12.87
CA GLY A 26 0.97 -3.43 -12.39
C GLY A 26 0.88 -3.82 -10.91
N LYS A 27 2.02 -3.94 -10.22
CA LYS A 27 2.07 -4.06 -8.75
C LYS A 27 1.82 -2.70 -8.11
N TYR A 28 1.11 -2.66 -7.00
CA TYR A 28 0.89 -1.45 -6.21
C TYR A 28 0.65 -1.79 -4.73
N VAL A 29 0.74 -0.77 -3.88
CA VAL A 29 0.29 -0.80 -2.49
C VAL A 29 -0.77 0.25 -2.26
N TYR A 30 -1.61 0.00 -1.28
CA TYR A 30 -2.53 0.98 -0.71
C TYR A 30 -2.57 0.83 0.81
N LEU A 31 -3.05 1.87 1.49
CA LEU A 31 -3.28 1.83 2.92
C LEU A 31 -4.71 1.30 3.18
N GLU A 32 -4.81 0.15 3.83
CA GLU A 32 -6.05 -0.33 4.41
C GLU A 32 -6.34 0.47 5.69
N PRO A 33 -7.53 1.06 5.84
CA PRO A 33 -7.89 1.77 7.05
C PRO A 33 -8.03 0.83 8.25
N GLU A 34 -8.04 1.41 9.44
CA GLU A 34 -8.37 0.70 10.66
C GLU A 34 -9.78 0.10 10.57
N ALA A 35 -9.93 -1.15 11.04
CA ALA A 35 -11.23 -1.83 11.03
C ALA A 35 -11.38 -2.72 12.28
N SER A 36 -12.60 -2.80 12.80
CA SER A 36 -12.95 -3.81 13.80
C SER A 36 -13.09 -5.18 13.13
N CYS A 37 -12.48 -6.20 13.71
CA CYS A 37 -12.57 -7.57 13.24
C CYS A 37 -12.89 -8.53 14.39
N LEU A 38 -13.72 -9.53 14.07
CA LEU A 38 -13.99 -10.63 14.96
C LEU A 38 -12.88 -11.67 14.78
N THR A 39 -12.09 -11.92 15.82
CA THR A 39 -11.06 -12.96 15.78
C THR A 39 -11.68 -14.36 15.98
N PRO A 40 -10.99 -15.46 15.60
CA PRO A 40 -11.54 -16.81 15.72
C PRO A 40 -11.90 -17.25 17.14
N ASP A 41 -11.39 -16.57 18.16
CA ASP A 41 -11.77 -16.72 19.58
C ASP A 41 -13.06 -15.95 19.93
N ASN A 42 -13.79 -15.44 18.94
CA ASN A 42 -15.03 -14.68 19.06
C ASN A 42 -14.89 -13.40 19.89
N ARG A 43 -13.74 -12.73 19.76
CA ARG A 43 -13.47 -11.43 20.39
C ARG A 43 -13.37 -10.33 19.34
N ASP A 44 -13.93 -9.18 19.65
CA ASP A 44 -13.72 -7.99 18.84
C ASP A 44 -12.31 -7.43 19.09
N ARG A 45 -11.58 -7.19 18.01
CA ARG A 45 -10.29 -6.53 18.03
C ARG A 45 -10.22 -5.46 16.97
N THR A 46 -9.39 -4.47 17.21
CA THR A 46 -9.05 -3.46 16.22
C THR A 46 -7.88 -3.97 15.39
N LEU A 47 -8.06 -4.00 14.07
CA LEU A 47 -6.98 -4.15 13.11
C LEU A 47 -6.47 -2.77 12.75
N GLU A 48 -5.25 -2.47 13.16
CA GLU A 48 -4.57 -1.21 12.84
C GLU A 48 -4.47 -1.01 11.32
N ALA A 49 -4.45 0.25 10.89
CA ALA A 49 -4.21 0.61 9.50
C ALA A 49 -2.86 0.02 9.03
N HIS A 50 -2.86 -0.60 7.86
CA HIS A 50 -1.69 -1.32 7.37
C HIS A 50 -1.63 -1.32 5.84
N LEU A 51 -0.44 -1.52 5.30
CA LEU A 51 -0.27 -1.60 3.86
C LEU A 51 -0.74 -2.95 3.32
N ARG A 52 -1.42 -2.90 2.19
CA ARG A 52 -1.78 -4.05 1.36
C ARG A 52 -0.94 -4.02 0.10
N PHE A 53 -0.32 -5.15 -0.24
CA PHE A 53 0.40 -5.31 -1.50
C PHE A 53 -0.49 -6.03 -2.51
N VAL A 54 -0.61 -5.45 -3.71
CA VAL A 54 -1.37 -6.02 -4.82
C VAL A 54 -0.40 -6.43 -5.91
N THR A 55 -0.48 -7.69 -6.32
CA THR A 55 0.30 -8.23 -7.43
C THR A 55 -0.25 -7.78 -8.77
N ALA A 56 0.52 -7.92 -9.84
CA ALA A 56 0.13 -7.47 -11.18
C ALA A 56 -1.15 -8.12 -11.74
N ASN A 57 -1.55 -9.27 -11.21
CA ASN A 57 -2.80 -9.96 -11.56
C ASN A 57 -3.99 -9.56 -10.64
N GLY A 58 -3.81 -8.57 -9.76
CA GLY A 58 -4.85 -8.08 -8.86
C GLY A 58 -5.00 -8.85 -7.54
N THR A 59 -4.16 -9.86 -7.27
CA THR A 59 -4.22 -10.58 -5.99
C THR A 59 -3.63 -9.75 -4.85
N VAL A 60 -4.36 -9.68 -3.73
CA VAL A 60 -3.84 -9.09 -2.49
C VAL A 60 -2.95 -10.10 -1.77
N GLN A 61 -1.70 -9.74 -1.53
CA GLN A 61 -0.79 -10.51 -0.67
C GLN A 61 -0.88 -10.00 0.77
N VAL A 62 -1.41 -10.85 1.65
CA VAL A 62 -1.53 -10.56 3.08
C VAL A 62 -0.17 -10.69 3.75
N GLY A 63 0.16 -9.77 4.66
CA GLY A 63 1.39 -9.81 5.46
C GLY A 63 2.65 -9.34 4.73
N VAL A 64 2.54 -8.85 3.49
CA VAL A 64 3.68 -8.29 2.76
C VAL A 64 3.80 -6.80 3.08
N GLN A 65 4.87 -6.44 3.78
CA GLN A 65 5.23 -5.05 4.04
C GLN A 65 6.45 -4.64 3.19
N PRO A 66 6.61 -3.34 2.87
CA PRO A 66 7.83 -2.87 2.23
C PRO A 66 9.05 -3.25 3.09
N SER A 67 10.08 -3.79 2.44
CA SER A 67 11.36 -4.05 3.11
C SER A 67 11.99 -2.73 3.56
N HIS A 68 12.97 -2.79 4.47
CA HIS A 68 13.73 -1.61 4.89
C HIS A 68 14.29 -0.80 3.70
N ALA A 69 14.83 -1.50 2.69
CA ALA A 69 15.29 -0.86 1.45
C ALA A 69 14.15 -0.17 0.67
N GLY A 70 12.93 -0.72 0.71
CA GLY A 70 11.75 -0.08 0.10
C GLY A 70 11.29 1.16 0.86
N LEU A 71 11.39 1.18 2.19
CA LEU A 71 11.06 2.34 3.02
C LEU A 71 12.02 3.51 2.78
N LEU A 72 13.30 3.22 2.53
CA LEU A 72 14.32 4.22 2.21
C LEU A 72 14.36 4.62 0.73
N ALA A 73 13.55 3.99 -0.12
CA ALA A 73 13.60 4.23 -1.55
C ALA A 73 12.92 5.56 -1.93
N GLU A 74 13.43 6.18 -3.00
CA GLU A 74 12.91 7.44 -3.56
C GLU A 74 12.15 7.26 -4.88
N ASP A 75 11.93 6.01 -5.27
CA ASP A 75 11.36 5.62 -6.55
C ASP A 75 9.86 5.33 -6.50
N TRP A 76 9.17 5.79 -5.45
CA TRP A 76 7.72 5.69 -5.34
C TRP A 76 7.02 6.63 -6.33
N TYR A 77 5.85 6.22 -6.83
CA TYR A 77 5.00 7.05 -7.68
C TYR A 77 3.53 6.70 -7.48
N ASP A 78 2.66 7.70 -7.66
CA ASP A 78 1.21 7.56 -7.63
C ASP A 78 0.74 6.97 -8.97
N ILE A 79 -0.08 5.92 -8.93
CA ILE A 79 -0.66 5.30 -10.12
C ILE A 79 -2.06 5.82 -10.46
N ASP A 80 -2.67 6.56 -9.53
CA ASP A 80 -3.99 7.20 -9.68
C ASP A 80 -3.87 8.67 -10.10
N GLY A 81 -2.65 9.21 -10.06
CA GLY A 81 -2.31 10.53 -10.58
C GLY A 81 -2.63 10.56 -12.08
N ARG A 82 -3.59 11.40 -12.47
CA ARG A 82 -3.99 11.61 -13.86
C ARG A 82 -2.76 11.93 -14.71
N GLU A 83 -2.61 11.21 -15.84
CA GLU A 83 -2.00 11.80 -17.03
C GLU A 83 -2.84 13.03 -17.38
N GLU A 84 -2.31 14.23 -17.15
CA GLU A 84 -2.81 15.43 -17.81
C GLU A 84 -2.61 15.20 -19.32
N ARG A 85 -3.69 14.90 -20.03
CA ARG A 85 -3.77 15.01 -21.49
C ARG A 85 -3.97 16.46 -21.89
#